data_AF-L7ITV1-F1
#
_entry.id   AF-L7ITV1-F1
#
_cell.length_a   1.000
_cell.length_b   1.000
_cell.length_c   1.000
_cell.angle_alpha   90.00
_cell.angle_beta   90.00
_cell.angle_gamma   90.00
#
_symmetry.space_group_name_H-M   'P 1'
#
loop_
_entity.id
_entity.type
_entity.pdbx_description
1 polymer ?
#
loop_
_entity_poly.entity_id
_entity_poly.type
_entity_poly.pdbx_seq_one_letter_code
_entity_poly.pdbx_strand_id
1 'polypeptide(L)'
;MSGSMVIGSEVESSASPIASPFLTPPYPSTVDHDKLGCSMLIRQDPFSITLDAPALLTVTLMLVLGMHMIDHHLFACLLVGTPALLLIRNDYHNFLKLGPGGTPPTLSGYARLSWYRLFAIRDPFSAPISSLSHLPASGILGNQPLPYRPGPRPLVAGLAPQRQLDQWGPVRCCEQLKTAIERATVQFPQLLGTATSSIEKHGFALFARHPVNVHGNGEVAHVHSSDKSLHLNLHPDDIKEVLQRGWGQRHPLAFKGIRGWIESPVPSTFVMIPQRKSTWSFRVIPEQPTHRPTFGQPPAKASKPLG
;
A
#
# COMPACT_ATOMS: atom_id res chain seq x y z
N MET A 1 -44.93 -23.50 -53.64
CA MET A 1 -44.01 -24.23 -52.72
C MET A 1 -44.05 -23.47 -51.40
N SER A 2 -45.08 -23.71 -50.58
CA SER A 2 -45.13 -24.68 -49.47
C SER A 2 -44.13 -24.28 -48.37
N GLY A 3 -44.48 -24.03 -47.12
CA GLY A 3 -45.72 -24.19 -46.36
C GLY A 3 -45.39 -23.97 -44.87
N SER A 4 -46.39 -23.52 -44.13
CA SER A 4 -46.47 -23.28 -42.67
C SER A 4 -45.87 -24.39 -41.79
N MET A 5 -45.49 -24.07 -40.53
CA MET A 5 -46.18 -24.63 -39.35
C MET A 5 -45.68 -24.03 -38.02
N VAL A 6 -46.64 -23.55 -37.22
CA VAL A 6 -46.56 -23.29 -35.77
C VAL A 6 -47.10 -24.52 -35.05
N ILE A 7 -46.47 -24.97 -33.96
CA ILE A 7 -47.12 -25.76 -32.90
C ILE A 7 -46.53 -25.32 -31.55
N GLY A 8 -47.39 -24.87 -30.64
CA GLY A 8 -47.12 -24.82 -29.20
C GLY A 8 -47.71 -26.04 -28.49
N SER A 9 -47.31 -26.27 -27.25
CA SER A 9 -48.10 -27.04 -26.28
C SER A 9 -47.76 -26.65 -24.84
N GLU A 10 -48.81 -26.54 -24.06
CA GLU A 10 -49.00 -26.09 -22.68
C GLU A 10 -48.90 -27.24 -21.63
N VAL A 11 -48.78 -26.86 -20.34
CA VAL A 11 -49.44 -27.46 -19.13
C VAL A 11 -48.94 -28.88 -18.69
N GLU A 12 -48.71 -29.29 -17.43
CA GLU A 12 -49.42 -29.11 -16.14
C GLU A 12 -48.62 -29.58 -14.89
N SER A 13 -48.87 -28.88 -13.77
CA SER A 13 -49.05 -29.24 -12.33
C SER A 13 -48.61 -30.57 -11.66
N SER A 14 -48.49 -30.45 -10.32
CA SER A 14 -48.58 -31.45 -9.21
C SER A 14 -47.23 -31.95 -8.65
N ALA A 15 -46.97 -32.11 -7.34
CA ALA A 15 -47.67 -31.83 -6.09
C ALA A 15 -46.65 -31.92 -4.92
N SER A 16 -46.88 -31.17 -3.83
CA SER A 16 -46.34 -31.47 -2.48
C SER A 16 -47.19 -32.59 -1.83
N PRO A 17 -46.73 -33.36 -0.80
CA PRO A 17 -46.51 -32.89 0.59
C PRO A 17 -45.29 -33.58 1.28
N ILE A 18 -44.74 -33.15 2.42
CA ILE A 18 -45.20 -33.41 3.80
C ILE A 18 -44.31 -32.59 4.77
N ALA A 19 -44.95 -31.94 5.74
CA ALA A 19 -44.40 -31.18 6.87
C ALA A 19 -43.68 -32.10 7.90
N SER A 20 -42.71 -31.74 8.74
CA SER A 20 -42.54 -30.66 9.74
C SER A 20 -41.29 -31.06 10.61
N PRO A 21 -40.92 -30.42 11.74
CA PRO A 21 -40.70 -29.00 12.01
C PRO A 21 -39.38 -28.78 12.81
N PHE A 22 -38.53 -27.81 12.49
CA PHE A 22 -37.62 -27.25 13.51
C PHE A 22 -37.44 -25.76 13.32
N LEU A 23 -37.81 -25.03 14.37
CA LEU A 23 -37.76 -23.58 14.54
C LEU A 23 -36.40 -23.00 14.10
N THR A 24 -36.41 -22.09 13.12
CA THR A 24 -35.37 -21.06 12.97
C THR A 24 -35.74 -19.84 13.81
N PRO A 25 -34.87 -19.34 14.70
CA PRO A 25 -35.11 -18.04 15.34
C PRO A 25 -34.94 -16.91 14.32
N PRO A 26 -35.62 -15.76 14.50
CA PRO A 26 -35.55 -14.65 13.57
C PRO A 26 -34.17 -13.99 13.63
N TYR A 27 -33.46 -14.00 12.51
CA TYR A 27 -32.30 -13.14 12.28
C TYR A 27 -32.80 -11.69 12.29
N PRO A 28 -32.24 -10.78 13.12
CA PRO A 28 -32.52 -9.37 12.94
C PRO A 28 -31.86 -8.90 11.65
N SER A 29 -32.70 -8.65 10.65
CA SER A 29 -32.38 -7.95 9.42
C SER A 29 -32.17 -6.46 9.72
N THR A 30 -30.98 -6.13 10.19
CA THR A 30 -30.44 -4.77 10.15
C THR A 30 -29.00 -4.87 9.67
N VAL A 31 -28.85 -5.22 8.39
CA VAL A 31 -27.62 -4.87 7.67
C VAL A 31 -27.75 -3.39 7.39
N ASP A 32 -27.05 -2.57 8.19
CA ASP A 32 -26.85 -1.15 7.90
C ASP A 32 -26.33 -1.03 6.47
N HIS A 33 -27.21 -0.60 5.56
CA HIS A 33 -26.86 -0.27 4.18
C HIS A 33 -25.99 1.00 4.06
N ASP A 34 -25.62 1.61 5.20
CA ASP A 34 -24.86 2.87 5.27
C ASP A 34 -23.33 2.71 5.32
N LYS A 35 -22.81 1.48 5.21
CA LYS A 35 -21.38 1.23 4.95
C LYS A 35 -21.12 0.78 3.50
N LEU A 36 -21.77 1.42 2.54
CA LEU A 36 -21.23 1.47 1.19
C LEU A 36 -19.98 2.36 1.24
N GLY A 37 -18.83 1.74 1.52
CA GLY A 37 -17.55 2.43 1.55
C GLY A 37 -17.32 3.09 0.20
N CYS A 38 -17.60 4.40 0.13
CA CYS A 38 -17.20 5.25 -0.97
C CYS A 38 -15.71 4.98 -1.21
N SER A 39 -15.41 4.32 -2.32
CA SER A 39 -14.05 4.28 -2.85
C SER A 39 -13.71 5.72 -3.22
N MET A 40 -13.21 6.48 -2.25
CA MET A 40 -12.83 7.87 -2.44
C MET A 40 -11.71 7.88 -3.47
N LEU A 41 -12.03 8.28 -4.69
CA LEU A 41 -11.07 8.35 -5.77
C LEU A 41 -10.13 9.52 -5.45
N ILE A 42 -8.93 9.17 -4.96
CA ILE A 42 -7.89 10.16 -4.69
C ILE A 42 -7.42 10.68 -6.05
N ARG A 43 -7.77 11.93 -6.35
CA ARG A 43 -7.37 12.61 -7.59
C ARG A 43 -6.22 13.57 -7.31
N GLN A 44 -5.24 13.57 -8.19
CA GLN A 44 -4.17 14.56 -8.23
C GLN A 44 -4.39 15.41 -9.47
N ASP A 45 -4.43 16.73 -9.29
CA ASP A 45 -4.66 17.64 -10.41
C ASP A 45 -3.32 18.12 -10.98
N PRO A 46 -3.06 17.89 -12.28
CA PRO A 46 -1.86 18.41 -12.91
C PRO A 46 -1.86 19.94 -12.83
N PHE A 47 -0.68 20.53 -12.70
CA PHE A 47 -0.56 21.97 -12.78
C PHE A 47 -0.85 22.42 -14.22
N SER A 48 -1.94 23.17 -14.40
CA SER A 48 -2.30 23.77 -15.67
C SER A 48 -2.86 25.16 -15.44
N ILE A 49 -2.38 26.14 -16.21
CA ILE A 49 -2.96 27.49 -16.27
C ILE A 49 -3.57 27.64 -17.65
N THR A 50 -4.86 27.99 -17.70
CA THR A 50 -5.54 28.34 -18.94
C THR A 50 -5.77 29.86 -18.93
N LEU A 51 -5.38 30.53 -20.02
CA LEU A 51 -5.61 31.95 -20.23
C LEU A 51 -6.51 32.10 -21.45
N ASP A 52 -7.66 32.73 -21.27
CA ASP A 52 -8.49 33.14 -22.41
C ASP A 52 -7.89 34.37 -23.10
N ALA A 53 -8.42 34.74 -24.27
CA ALA A 53 -7.87 35.84 -25.04
C ALA A 53 -7.84 37.18 -24.27
N PRO A 54 -8.88 37.56 -23.51
CA PRO A 54 -8.83 38.74 -22.65
C PRO A 54 -7.75 38.63 -21.56
N ALA A 55 -7.66 37.52 -20.83
CA ALA A 55 -6.66 37.36 -19.78
C ALA A 55 -5.23 37.38 -20.35
N LEU A 56 -5.01 36.76 -21.51
CA LEU A 56 -3.71 36.80 -22.19
C LEU A 56 -3.32 38.24 -22.56
N LEU A 57 -4.25 39.02 -23.11
CA LEU A 57 -4.03 40.42 -23.44
C LEU A 57 -3.72 41.24 -22.18
N THR A 58 -4.51 41.06 -21.11
CA THR A 58 -4.31 41.76 -19.83
C THR A 58 -2.95 41.42 -19.21
N VAL A 59 -2.57 40.14 -19.15
CA VAL A 59 -1.27 39.72 -18.61
C VAL A 59 -0.13 40.31 -19.44
N THR A 60 -0.25 40.29 -20.77
CA THR A 60 0.78 40.86 -21.66
C THR A 60 0.93 42.36 -21.44
N LEU A 61 -0.18 43.10 -21.34
CA LEU A 61 -0.15 44.54 -21.07
C LEU A 61 0.44 44.85 -19.69
N MET A 62 0.07 44.09 -18.65
CA MET A 62 0.61 44.23 -17.30
C MET A 62 2.12 43.94 -17.24
N LEU A 63 2.61 42.97 -18.01
CA LEU A 63 4.04 42.69 -18.13
C LEU A 63 4.79 43.86 -18.76
N VAL A 64 4.31 44.39 -19.89
CA VAL A 64 4.94 45.52 -20.58
C VAL A 64 4.95 46.77 -19.70
N LEU A 65 3.81 47.12 -19.11
CA LEU A 65 3.71 48.26 -18.18
C LEU A 65 4.62 48.06 -16.97
N GLY A 66 4.59 46.87 -16.37
CA GLY A 66 5.40 46.53 -15.21
C GLY A 66 6.90 46.66 -15.47
N MET A 67 7.38 46.24 -16.64
CA MET A 67 8.79 46.39 -17.05
C MET A 67 9.25 47.84 -17.10
N HIS A 68 8.36 48.78 -17.40
CA HIS A 68 8.69 50.20 -17.53
C HIS A 68 8.45 51.00 -16.24
N MET A 69 7.52 50.56 -15.39
CA MET A 69 7.05 51.32 -14.22
C MET A 69 7.59 50.82 -12.88
N ILE A 70 8.03 49.56 -12.80
CA ILE A 70 8.46 48.91 -11.55
C ILE A 70 9.98 48.75 -11.57
N ASP A 71 10.61 48.82 -10.39
CA ASP A 71 12.02 48.45 -10.22
C ASP A 71 12.31 47.06 -10.80
N HIS A 72 13.46 46.92 -11.46
CA HIS A 72 13.82 45.70 -12.20
C HIS A 72 13.86 44.46 -11.31
N HIS A 73 14.40 44.57 -10.08
CA HIS A 73 14.49 43.44 -9.16
C HIS A 73 13.11 43.06 -8.63
N LEU A 74 12.29 44.04 -8.28
CA LEU A 74 10.92 43.79 -7.83
C LEU A 74 10.07 43.15 -8.93
N PHE A 75 10.17 43.64 -10.18
CA PHE A 75 9.47 43.06 -11.31
C PHE A 75 9.90 41.61 -11.58
N ALA A 76 11.21 41.33 -11.55
CA ALA A 76 11.72 39.97 -11.70
C ALA A 76 11.22 39.03 -10.59
N CYS A 77 11.19 39.50 -9.34
CA CYS A 77 10.62 38.75 -8.22
C CYS A 77 9.13 38.45 -8.40
N LEU A 78 8.33 39.39 -8.91
CA LEU A 78 6.92 39.15 -9.21
C LEU A 78 6.74 38.15 -10.36
N LEU A 79 7.51 38.31 -11.43
CA LEU A 79 7.44 37.46 -12.62
C LEU A 79 7.72 35.99 -12.29
N VAL A 80 8.71 35.72 -11.45
CA VAL A 80 9.05 34.35 -11.01
C VAL A 80 8.18 33.91 -9.84
N GLY A 81 7.88 34.82 -8.92
CA GLY A 81 7.13 34.56 -7.69
C GLY A 81 5.69 34.15 -7.95
N THR A 82 5.00 34.78 -8.89
CA THR A 82 3.60 34.45 -9.22
C THR A 82 3.42 33.00 -9.68
N PRO A 83 4.11 32.49 -10.73
CA PRO A 83 3.97 31.09 -11.12
C PRO A 83 4.47 30.13 -10.04
N ALA A 84 5.53 30.48 -9.29
CA ALA A 84 6.01 29.68 -8.17
C ALA A 84 4.95 29.54 -7.05
N LEU A 85 4.26 30.62 -6.69
CA LEU A 85 3.17 30.61 -5.72
C LEU A 85 1.97 29.77 -6.20
N LEU A 86 1.62 29.86 -7.49
CA LEU A 86 0.57 29.04 -8.08
C LEU A 86 0.93 27.55 -8.08
N LEU A 87 2.19 27.21 -8.37
CA LEU A 87 2.71 25.84 -8.28
C LEU A 87 2.64 25.32 -6.85
N ILE A 88 3.14 26.08 -5.87
CA ILE A 88 3.10 25.72 -4.45
C ILE A 88 1.66 25.54 -3.97
N ARG A 89 0.75 26.44 -4.37
CA ARG A 89 -0.67 26.34 -4.03
C ARG A 89 -1.30 25.06 -4.60
N ASN A 90 -1.02 24.74 -5.87
CA ASN A 90 -1.53 23.53 -6.49
C ASN A 90 -0.98 22.27 -5.78
N ASP A 91 0.33 22.22 -5.52
CA ASP A 91 0.97 21.11 -4.82
C ASP A 91 0.41 20.95 -3.39
N TYR A 92 0.19 22.05 -2.67
CA TYR A 92 -0.44 22.03 -1.35
C TYR A 92 -1.88 21.49 -1.39
N HIS A 93 -2.69 21.91 -2.36
CA HIS A 93 -4.04 21.35 -2.52
C HIS A 93 -4.00 19.86 -2.87
N ASN A 94 -3.05 19.43 -3.70
CA ASN A 94 -2.84 18.02 -4.00
C ASN A 94 -2.39 17.21 -2.78
N PHE A 95 -1.55 17.79 -1.92
CA PHE A 95 -1.20 17.22 -0.62
C PHE A 95 -2.42 17.02 0.27
N LEU A 96 -3.31 18.03 0.38
CA LEU A 96 -4.55 17.91 1.15
C LEU A 96 -5.49 16.83 0.62
N LYS A 97 -5.57 16.66 -0.72
CA LYS A 97 -6.41 15.63 -1.37
C LYS A 97 -5.98 14.19 -1.07
N LEU A 98 -4.74 13.96 -0.65
CA LEU A 98 -4.27 12.63 -0.25
C LEU A 98 -4.92 12.14 1.07
N GLY A 99 -5.56 13.07 1.80
CA GLY A 99 -6.26 12.80 3.05
C GLY A 99 -5.33 12.77 4.28
N PRO A 100 -5.83 12.29 5.43
CA PRO A 100 -5.02 12.19 6.64
C PRO A 100 -3.92 11.12 6.48
N GLY A 101 -2.83 11.25 7.25
CA GLY A 101 -1.74 10.28 7.31
C GLY A 101 -0.71 10.66 8.37
N GLY A 102 0.51 10.15 8.26
CA GLY A 102 1.57 10.43 9.23
C GLY A 102 1.97 11.90 9.34
N THR A 103 1.81 12.67 8.25
CA THR A 103 2.02 14.12 8.23
C THR A 103 0.68 14.85 8.35
N PRO A 104 0.52 15.77 9.32
CA PRO A 104 -0.70 16.55 9.45
C PRO A 104 -1.02 17.38 8.19
N PRO A 105 -2.30 17.51 7.77
CA PRO A 105 -2.72 18.28 6.61
C PRO A 105 -2.71 19.80 6.91
N THR A 106 -1.57 20.32 7.32
CA THR A 106 -1.34 21.73 7.67
C THR A 106 -0.22 22.32 6.80
N LEU A 107 -0.12 23.65 6.75
CA LEU A 107 0.99 24.33 6.07
C LEU A 107 2.36 23.94 6.65
N SER A 108 2.45 23.76 7.96
CA SER A 108 3.69 23.30 8.62
C SER A 108 4.03 21.85 8.24
N GLY A 109 3.04 20.97 8.13
CA GLY A 109 3.20 19.61 7.63
C GLY A 109 3.70 19.58 6.19
N TYR A 110 3.11 20.41 5.33
CA TYR A 110 3.53 20.59 3.94
C TYR A 110 4.96 21.12 3.82
N ALA A 111 5.32 22.14 4.61
CA ALA A 111 6.68 22.69 4.62
C ALA A 111 7.71 21.63 5.05
N ARG A 112 7.39 20.86 6.10
CA ARG A 112 8.21 19.73 6.55
C ARG A 112 8.37 18.69 5.45
N LEU A 113 7.28 18.35 4.75
CA LEU A 113 7.32 17.37 3.67
C LEU A 113 8.13 17.88 2.47
N SER A 114 8.01 19.17 2.16
CA SER A 114 8.78 19.85 1.10
C SER A 114 10.28 19.84 1.40
N TRP A 115 10.68 19.97 2.66
CA TRP A 115 12.06 19.79 3.09
C TRP A 115 12.56 18.37 2.84
N TYR A 116 11.80 17.35 3.27
CA TYR A 116 12.16 15.94 3.04
C TYR A 116 12.15 15.55 1.56
N ARG A 117 11.33 16.21 0.73
CA ARG A 117 11.28 15.97 -0.73
C ARG A 117 12.64 16.18 -1.40
N LEU A 118 13.50 17.05 -0.86
CA LEU A 118 14.86 17.27 -1.38
C LEU A 118 15.76 16.03 -1.25
N PHE A 119 15.44 15.13 -0.32
CA PHE A 119 16.20 13.91 -0.02
C PHE A 119 15.50 12.64 -0.49
N ALA A 120 14.28 12.76 -1.04
CA ALA A 120 13.49 11.63 -1.47
C ALA A 120 14.24 10.82 -2.55
N ILE A 121 14.09 9.50 -2.48
CA ILE A 121 14.61 8.59 -3.50
C ILE A 121 13.97 8.94 -4.84
N ARG A 122 14.81 9.19 -5.85
CA ARG A 122 14.37 9.54 -7.21
C ARG A 122 13.78 8.34 -7.96
N ASP A 123 14.40 7.17 -7.80
CA ASP A 123 13.91 5.92 -8.38
C ASP A 123 13.43 4.96 -7.27
N PRO A 124 12.12 4.88 -7.01
CA PRO A 124 11.57 3.98 -6.00
C PRO A 124 11.62 2.49 -6.42
N PHE A 125 12.06 2.17 -7.65
CA PHE A 125 12.18 0.80 -8.16
C PHE A 125 13.61 0.24 -8.05
N SER A 126 14.55 1.04 -7.56
CA SER A 126 15.91 0.60 -7.26
C SER A 126 16.01 0.00 -5.85
N ALA A 127 16.36 -1.28 -5.77
CA ALA A 127 16.53 -2.00 -4.50
C ALA A 127 17.64 -1.37 -3.64
N PRO A 128 17.52 -1.40 -2.30
CA PRO A 128 18.62 -1.01 -1.41
C PRO A 128 19.78 -2.00 -1.55
N ILE A 129 21.00 -1.52 -1.26
CA ILE A 129 22.20 -2.36 -1.26
C ILE A 129 22.12 -3.30 -0.05
N SER A 130 22.11 -4.62 -0.29
CA SER A 130 22.28 -5.62 0.75
C SER A 130 23.72 -5.59 1.28
N SER A 131 23.88 -5.48 2.59
CA SER A 131 25.17 -5.64 3.28
C SER A 131 25.10 -6.83 4.24
N LEU A 132 26.21 -7.55 4.38
CA LEU A 132 26.35 -8.69 5.30
C LEU A 132 26.16 -8.32 6.78
N SER A 133 26.14 -7.02 7.08
CA SER A 133 25.84 -6.49 8.41
C SER A 133 24.34 -6.37 8.71
N HIS A 134 23.46 -6.59 7.73
CA HIS A 134 22.03 -6.66 8.00
C HIS A 134 21.67 -7.96 8.73
N LEU A 135 20.82 -7.82 9.74
CA LEU A 135 20.21 -8.94 10.44
C LEU A 135 18.70 -8.94 10.13
N PRO A 136 18.12 -10.08 9.71
CA PRO A 136 18.78 -11.35 9.37
C PRO A 136 19.72 -11.22 8.14
N ALA A 137 20.63 -12.17 7.94
CA ALA A 137 21.65 -12.10 6.89
C ALA A 137 21.10 -12.25 5.46
N SER A 138 19.89 -12.80 5.31
CA SER A 138 19.21 -12.96 4.03
C SER A 138 17.69 -12.85 4.21
N GLY A 139 17.00 -12.52 3.11
CA GLY A 139 15.54 -12.47 3.03
C GLY A 139 14.88 -13.85 2.95
N ILE A 140 13.57 -13.90 3.14
CA ILE A 140 12.79 -15.16 3.12
C ILE A 140 12.30 -15.54 1.72
N LEU A 141 12.14 -14.58 0.81
CA LEU A 141 11.58 -14.79 -0.53
C LEU A 141 12.58 -15.44 -1.50
N GLY A 142 13.86 -15.55 -1.13
CA GLY A 142 14.86 -16.25 -1.93
C GLY A 142 14.53 -17.75 -2.10
N ASN A 143 13.91 -18.37 -1.10
CA ASN A 143 13.53 -19.78 -1.13
C ASN A 143 12.17 -20.02 -1.80
N GLN A 144 11.31 -19.00 -1.84
CA GLN A 144 9.96 -19.05 -2.40
C GLN A 144 9.70 -17.76 -3.18
N PRO A 145 10.21 -17.66 -4.42
CA PRO A 145 10.14 -16.44 -5.19
C PRO A 145 8.69 -16.08 -5.53
N LEU A 146 8.42 -14.78 -5.63
CA LEU A 146 7.08 -14.31 -5.97
C LEU A 146 6.80 -14.56 -7.46
N PRO A 147 5.56 -14.89 -7.83
CA PRO A 147 5.18 -14.96 -9.24
C PRO A 147 5.37 -13.59 -9.91
N TYR A 148 5.62 -13.54 -11.22
CA TYR A 148 5.70 -12.26 -11.92
C TYR A 148 4.33 -11.55 -11.92
N ARG A 149 4.30 -10.24 -11.65
CA ARG A 149 3.09 -9.41 -11.70
C ARG A 149 2.88 -8.87 -13.13
N PRO A 150 1.89 -9.35 -13.88
CA PRO A 150 1.61 -8.84 -15.22
C PRO A 150 0.98 -7.45 -15.17
N GLY A 151 1.24 -6.65 -16.21
CA GLY A 151 0.62 -5.36 -16.44
C GLY A 151 1.35 -4.17 -15.80
N PRO A 152 0.88 -2.95 -16.07
CA PRO A 152 1.51 -1.74 -15.58
C PRO A 152 1.44 -1.64 -14.06
N ARG A 153 2.42 -0.98 -13.47
CA ARG A 153 2.40 -0.65 -12.04
C ARG A 153 1.30 0.37 -11.74
N PRO A 154 0.69 0.33 -10.54
CA PRO A 154 -0.28 1.34 -10.14
C PRO A 154 0.36 2.72 -10.04
N LEU A 155 -0.44 3.74 -10.32
CA LEU A 155 -0.08 5.13 -10.08
C LEU A 155 -0.08 5.38 -8.58
N VAL A 156 0.99 5.99 -8.09
CA VAL A 156 1.17 6.32 -6.69
C VAL A 156 1.55 7.79 -6.57
N ALA A 157 0.95 8.50 -5.63
CA ALA A 157 1.28 9.89 -5.33
C ALA A 157 1.49 10.12 -3.83
N GLY A 158 2.11 11.25 -3.52
CA GLY A 158 2.42 11.65 -2.16
C GLY A 158 3.73 11.07 -1.65
N LEU A 159 4.22 11.71 -0.59
CA LEU A 159 5.39 11.27 0.18
C LEU A 159 4.93 10.73 1.53
N ALA A 160 4.18 11.52 2.30
CA ALA A 160 3.54 11.11 3.54
C ALA A 160 2.33 12.04 3.77
N PRO A 161 1.08 11.59 3.58
CA PRO A 161 0.69 10.23 3.18
C PRO A 161 1.13 9.86 1.75
N GLN A 162 1.41 8.58 1.52
CA GLN A 162 1.60 7.98 0.20
C GLN A 162 0.33 7.20 -0.17
N ARG A 163 -0.15 7.34 -1.41
CA ARG A 163 -1.45 6.81 -1.86
C ARG A 163 -1.40 6.19 -3.24
N GLN A 164 -2.08 5.06 -3.39
CA GLN A 164 -2.39 4.41 -4.66
C GLN A 164 -3.62 5.08 -5.30
N LEU A 165 -3.47 5.52 -6.54
CA LEU A 165 -4.45 6.33 -7.27
C LEU A 165 -5.28 5.56 -8.29
N ASP A 166 -4.94 4.31 -8.60
CA ASP A 166 -5.66 3.47 -9.56
C ASP A 166 -5.52 1.98 -9.21
N GLN A 167 -6.12 1.09 -10.01
CA GLN A 167 -5.98 -0.38 -9.86
C GLN A 167 -6.42 -0.99 -8.51
N TRP A 168 -7.24 -0.30 -7.70
CA TRP A 168 -7.64 -0.75 -6.36
C TRP A 168 -8.33 -2.12 -6.34
N GLY A 169 -7.84 -3.02 -5.50
CA GLY A 169 -8.47 -4.33 -5.33
C GLY A 169 -9.75 -4.33 -4.52
N PRO A 170 -10.47 -5.46 -4.55
CA PRO A 170 -11.74 -5.59 -3.87
C PRO A 170 -11.54 -5.57 -2.34
N VAL A 171 -12.52 -5.00 -1.63
CA VAL A 171 -12.50 -4.88 -0.16
C VAL A 171 -12.22 -6.22 0.53
N ARG A 172 -12.77 -7.33 0.01
CA ARG A 172 -12.55 -8.68 0.53
C ARG A 172 -11.07 -9.07 0.64
N CYS A 173 -10.22 -8.63 -0.30
CA CYS A 173 -8.79 -8.95 -0.27
C CYS A 173 -8.07 -8.16 0.84
N CYS A 174 -8.53 -6.94 1.14
CA CYS A 174 -8.04 -6.19 2.29
C CYS A 174 -8.42 -6.87 3.61
N GLU A 175 -9.67 -7.34 3.72
CA GLU A 175 -10.12 -8.03 4.93
C GLU A 175 -9.38 -9.36 5.11
N GLN A 176 -9.17 -10.12 4.02
CA GLN A 176 -8.34 -11.34 4.05
C GLN A 176 -6.91 -11.06 4.52
N LEU A 177 -6.30 -9.94 4.08
CA LEU A 177 -4.97 -9.52 4.53
C LEU A 177 -4.96 -9.22 6.03
N LYS A 178 -5.94 -8.45 6.52
CA LYS A 178 -6.05 -8.14 7.96
C LYS A 178 -6.24 -9.41 8.79
N THR A 179 -7.15 -10.30 8.37
CA THR A 179 -7.37 -11.59 9.04
C THR A 179 -6.11 -12.46 9.03
N ALA A 180 -5.32 -12.45 7.95
CA ALA A 180 -4.05 -13.18 7.91
C ALA A 180 -3.04 -12.62 8.94
N ILE A 181 -2.97 -11.28 9.07
CA ILE A 181 -2.14 -10.62 10.08
C ILE A 181 -2.61 -10.98 11.50
N GLU A 182 -3.92 -10.93 11.76
CA GLU A 182 -4.49 -11.31 13.06
C GLU A 182 -4.20 -12.78 13.41
N ARG A 183 -4.32 -13.69 12.43
CA ARG A 183 -3.96 -15.09 12.65
C ARG A 183 -2.49 -15.26 13.00
N ALA A 184 -1.60 -14.51 12.34
CA ALA A 184 -0.18 -14.55 12.65
C ALA A 184 0.11 -14.07 14.09
N THR A 185 -0.62 -13.08 14.60
CA THR A 185 -0.44 -12.62 15.99
C THR A 185 -1.00 -13.59 17.01
N VAL A 186 -2.07 -14.32 16.68
CA VAL A 186 -2.58 -15.44 17.50
C VAL A 186 -1.60 -16.62 17.51
N GLN A 187 -0.97 -16.92 16.37
CA GLN A 187 -0.01 -18.02 16.25
C GLN A 187 1.32 -17.71 16.96
N PHE A 188 1.76 -16.44 16.92
CA PHE A 188 3.04 -16.01 17.49
C PHE A 188 2.87 -14.82 18.47
N PRO A 189 2.12 -14.99 19.57
CA PRO A 189 1.72 -13.88 20.44
C PRO A 189 2.90 -13.25 21.20
N GLN A 190 3.98 -14.01 21.41
CA GLN A 190 5.20 -13.54 22.08
C GLN A 190 6.12 -12.73 21.15
N LEU A 191 5.91 -12.81 19.84
CA LEU A 191 6.74 -12.14 18.83
C LEU A 191 6.00 -10.97 18.17
N LEU A 192 4.68 -11.09 18.01
CA LEU A 192 3.87 -10.17 17.22
C LEU A 192 2.74 -9.54 18.03
N GLY A 193 2.30 -8.37 17.58
CA GLY A 193 1.11 -7.68 18.09
C GLY A 193 0.51 -6.76 17.04
N THR A 194 -0.75 -6.39 17.22
CA THR A 194 -1.45 -5.45 16.33
C THR A 194 -1.81 -4.17 17.07
N ALA A 195 -1.69 -3.03 16.42
CA ALA A 195 -2.13 -1.73 16.93
C ALA A 195 -2.41 -0.76 15.77
N THR A 196 -2.76 0.48 16.09
CA THR A 196 -2.77 1.55 15.10
C THR A 196 -1.36 1.84 14.62
N SER A 197 -1.18 2.06 13.30
CA SER A 197 0.14 2.40 12.73
C SER A 197 0.76 3.59 13.45
N SER A 198 2.04 3.46 13.79
CA SER A 198 2.85 4.52 14.37
C SER A 198 3.43 5.44 13.29
N ILE A 199 3.62 4.94 12.07
CA ILE A 199 4.14 5.71 10.93
C ILE A 199 3.02 6.54 10.31
N GLU A 200 1.91 5.89 9.98
CA GLU A 200 0.75 6.51 9.34
C GLU A 200 -0.18 7.22 10.34
N LYS A 201 -0.02 6.94 11.64
CA LYS A 201 -0.88 7.41 12.75
C LYS A 201 -2.35 6.97 12.64
N HIS A 202 -2.66 6.15 11.65
CA HIS A 202 -4.00 5.67 11.33
C HIS A 202 -3.91 4.26 10.75
N GLY A 203 -5.03 3.52 10.79
CA GLY A 203 -5.12 2.22 10.14
C GLY A 203 -4.52 1.08 10.97
N PHE A 204 -4.67 -0.13 10.44
CA PHE A 204 -4.33 -1.38 11.11
C PHE A 204 -2.88 -1.78 10.80
N ALA A 205 -2.10 -2.06 11.84
CA ALA A 205 -0.67 -2.36 11.71
C ALA A 205 -0.24 -3.58 12.54
N LEU A 206 0.80 -4.24 12.04
CA LEU A 206 1.52 -5.35 12.67
C LEU A 206 2.83 -4.83 13.25
N PHE A 207 3.13 -5.21 14.48
CA PHE A 207 4.34 -4.84 15.21
C PHE A 207 5.09 -6.09 15.66
N ALA A 208 6.42 -6.01 15.63
CA ALA A 208 7.29 -6.95 16.30
C ALA A 208 7.53 -6.49 17.74
N ARG A 209 7.39 -7.39 18.71
CA ARG A 209 7.62 -7.12 20.13
C ARG A 209 9.10 -6.94 20.47
N HIS A 210 9.96 -7.63 19.72
CA HIS A 210 11.41 -7.56 19.86
C HIS A 210 12.04 -7.21 18.50
N PRO A 211 11.88 -5.97 18.02
CA PRO A 211 12.32 -5.59 16.69
C PRO A 211 13.84 -5.43 16.62
N VAL A 212 14.43 -5.93 15.54
CA VAL A 212 15.84 -5.63 15.20
C VAL A 212 15.99 -4.14 14.84
N ASN A 213 14.96 -3.55 14.24
CA ASN A 213 14.90 -2.14 13.89
C ASN A 213 13.76 -1.45 14.67
N VAL A 214 14.12 -0.53 15.56
CA VAL A 214 13.17 0.20 16.42
C VAL A 214 12.40 1.33 15.70
N HIS A 215 12.71 1.62 14.43
CA HIS A 215 11.93 2.61 13.66
C HIS A 215 10.43 2.26 13.66
N GLY A 216 9.59 3.27 13.84
CA GLY A 216 8.14 3.07 13.94
C GLY A 216 7.74 2.16 15.10
N ASN A 217 8.45 2.20 16.23
CA ASN A 217 8.16 1.35 17.40
C ASN A 217 8.11 -0.15 17.09
N GLY A 218 8.88 -0.62 16.10
CA GLY A 218 8.86 -2.02 15.66
C GLY A 218 7.73 -2.37 14.69
N GLU A 219 7.12 -1.37 14.05
CA GLU A 219 6.12 -1.57 13.01
C GLU A 219 6.70 -2.35 11.81
N VAL A 220 6.13 -3.52 11.55
CA VAL A 220 6.53 -4.41 10.46
C VAL A 220 5.68 -4.12 9.22
N ALA A 221 4.39 -3.87 9.41
CA ALA A 221 3.44 -3.68 8.32
C ALA A 221 2.30 -2.75 8.72
N HIS A 222 1.76 -1.98 7.78
CA HIS A 222 0.48 -1.31 7.99
C HIS A 222 -0.38 -1.26 6.72
N VAL A 223 -1.68 -1.40 6.91
CA VAL A 223 -2.66 -1.38 5.83
C VAL A 223 -3.36 -0.02 5.80
N HIS A 224 -3.33 0.65 4.65
CA HIS A 224 -4.04 1.89 4.44
C HIS A 224 -5.56 1.67 4.42
N SER A 225 -6.27 2.43 5.24
CA SER A 225 -7.74 2.38 5.25
C SER A 225 -8.37 3.01 4.01
N SER A 226 -7.70 3.93 3.32
CA SER A 226 -8.24 4.65 2.16
C SER A 226 -8.17 3.82 0.87
N ASP A 227 -6.97 3.43 0.47
CA ASP A 227 -6.70 2.78 -0.83
C ASP A 227 -6.38 1.27 -0.73
N LYS A 228 -6.34 0.74 0.50
CA LYS A 228 -6.06 -0.67 0.84
C LYS A 228 -4.66 -1.15 0.46
N SER A 229 -3.77 -0.24 0.06
CA SER A 229 -2.35 -0.55 -0.11
C SER A 229 -1.69 -0.88 1.24
N LEU A 230 -0.56 -1.57 1.17
CA LEU A 230 0.16 -2.09 2.33
C LEU A 230 1.58 -1.51 2.33
N HIS A 231 2.02 -1.00 3.47
CA HIS A 231 3.44 -0.76 3.69
C HIS A 231 4.07 -1.89 4.49
N LEU A 232 5.31 -2.22 4.17
CA LEU A 232 6.10 -3.27 4.80
C LEU A 232 7.53 -2.83 5.05
N ASN A 233 8.08 -3.35 6.14
CA ASN A 233 9.51 -3.41 6.40
C ASN A 233 10.04 -4.79 6.02
N LEU A 234 10.82 -4.84 4.94
CA LEU A 234 11.34 -6.08 4.38
C LEU A 234 12.86 -6.11 4.40
N HIS A 235 13.44 -7.32 4.40
CA HIS A 235 14.87 -7.46 4.19
C HIS A 235 15.26 -6.92 2.79
N PRO A 236 16.43 -6.27 2.59
CA PRO A 236 16.88 -5.78 1.28
C PRO A 236 16.75 -6.79 0.12
N ASP A 237 17.01 -8.07 0.37
CA ASP A 237 16.85 -9.12 -0.63
C ASP A 237 15.38 -9.35 -1.03
N ASP A 238 14.47 -9.30 -0.06
CA ASP A 238 13.03 -9.44 -0.31
C ASP A 238 12.49 -8.21 -1.04
N ILE A 239 13.03 -7.02 -0.74
CA ILE A 239 12.73 -5.81 -1.49
C ILE A 239 13.16 -5.99 -2.94
N LYS A 240 14.37 -6.50 -3.19
CA LYS A 240 14.83 -6.76 -4.55
C LYS A 240 13.89 -7.71 -5.30
N GLU A 241 13.46 -8.80 -4.68
CA GLU A 241 12.50 -9.74 -5.28
C GLU A 241 11.14 -9.05 -5.56
N VAL A 242 10.58 -8.34 -4.58
CA VAL A 242 9.30 -7.61 -4.72
C VAL A 242 9.36 -6.59 -5.87
N LEU A 243 10.45 -5.84 -5.98
CA LEU A 243 10.63 -4.85 -7.04
C LEU A 243 10.80 -5.54 -8.40
N GLN A 244 11.67 -6.54 -8.52
CA GLN A 244 11.94 -7.24 -9.78
C GLN A 244 10.71 -7.96 -10.33
N ARG A 245 9.88 -8.53 -9.45
CA ARG A 245 8.63 -9.21 -9.82
C ARG A 245 7.46 -8.28 -10.06
N GLY A 246 7.63 -6.98 -9.84
CA GLY A 246 6.60 -5.98 -10.11
C GLY A 246 5.61 -5.72 -8.97
N TRP A 247 5.81 -6.31 -7.79
CA TRP A 247 4.82 -6.30 -6.70
C TRP A 247 4.76 -5.04 -5.87
N GLY A 248 5.79 -4.20 -5.90
CA GLY A 248 5.80 -3.00 -5.07
C GLY A 248 6.79 -1.95 -5.53
N GLN A 249 6.87 -0.87 -4.75
CA GLN A 249 7.84 0.20 -4.92
C GLN A 249 8.33 0.65 -3.54
N ARG A 250 9.57 1.12 -3.46
CA ARG A 250 10.08 1.69 -2.21
C ARG A 250 9.31 2.96 -1.84
N HIS A 251 9.21 3.21 -0.55
CA HIS A 251 8.71 4.49 -0.07
C HIS A 251 9.72 5.58 -0.45
N PRO A 252 9.35 6.70 -1.07
CA PRO A 252 10.30 7.73 -1.50
C PRO A 252 11.11 8.32 -0.34
N LEU A 253 10.50 8.40 0.85
CA LEU A 253 11.21 8.82 2.06
C LEU A 253 12.16 7.76 2.63
N ALA A 254 12.24 6.53 2.12
CA ALA A 254 13.15 5.48 2.62
C ALA A 254 14.62 5.67 2.19
N PHE A 255 15.07 6.92 2.09
CA PHE A 255 16.44 7.26 1.71
C PHE A 255 17.42 6.91 2.84
N LYS A 256 18.69 6.72 2.47
CA LYS A 256 19.76 6.54 3.45
C LYS A 256 20.13 7.92 4.01
N GLY A 257 19.81 8.14 5.28
CA GLY A 257 20.18 9.37 5.97
C GLY A 257 21.70 9.54 6.12
N ILE A 258 22.12 10.79 6.37
CA ILE A 258 23.48 11.13 6.77
C ILE A 258 23.44 11.36 8.27
N ARG A 259 24.09 10.46 9.02
CA ARG A 259 24.08 10.47 10.49
C ARG A 259 24.52 11.83 11.02
N GLY A 260 23.72 12.41 11.92
CA GLY A 260 23.98 13.73 12.51
C GLY A 260 23.59 14.93 11.64
N TRP A 261 23.05 14.71 10.43
CA TRP A 261 22.61 15.79 9.54
C TRP A 261 21.16 15.65 9.11
N ILE A 262 20.81 14.52 8.51
CA ILE A 262 19.44 14.23 8.07
C ILE A 262 19.14 12.76 8.25
N GLU A 263 18.09 12.47 9.01
CA GLU A 263 17.57 11.12 9.20
C GLU A 263 16.24 10.97 8.47
N SER A 264 16.05 9.80 7.88
CA SER A 264 14.81 9.46 7.23
C SER A 264 13.71 9.24 8.29
N PRO A 265 12.48 9.75 8.06
CA PRO A 265 11.36 9.49 8.97
C PRO A 265 10.86 8.03 8.91
N VAL A 266 11.26 7.27 7.88
CA VAL A 266 10.91 5.86 7.69
C VAL A 266 12.18 5.03 7.49
N PRO A 267 12.17 3.75 7.86
CA PRO A 267 13.34 2.90 7.64
C PRO A 267 13.67 2.75 6.14
N SER A 268 14.95 2.53 5.82
CA SER A 268 15.41 2.38 4.42
C SER A 268 14.83 1.16 3.69
N THR A 269 14.29 0.22 4.48
CA THR A 269 13.62 -1.02 4.11
C THR A 269 12.12 -0.87 3.85
N PHE A 270 11.60 0.35 3.87
CA PHE A 270 10.17 0.60 3.76
C PHE A 270 9.69 0.53 2.31
N VAL A 271 8.73 -0.35 2.05
CA VAL A 271 8.18 -0.63 0.72
C VAL A 271 6.66 -0.53 0.76
N MET A 272 6.07 -0.04 -0.32
CA MET A 272 4.65 -0.05 -0.59
C MET A 272 4.30 -1.20 -1.55
N ILE A 273 3.36 -2.05 -1.15
CA ILE A 273 2.71 -3.04 -1.99
C ILE A 273 1.29 -2.53 -2.30
N PRO A 274 1.00 -2.17 -3.56
CA PRO A 274 -0.33 -1.76 -3.96
C PRO A 274 -1.31 -2.94 -3.96
N GLN A 275 -2.58 -2.63 -3.74
CA GLN A 275 -3.66 -3.59 -3.83
C GLN A 275 -4.13 -3.77 -5.29
N ARG A 276 -4.61 -4.96 -5.67
CA ARG A 276 -4.94 -5.27 -7.09
C ARG A 276 -6.41 -5.62 -7.36
N LYS A 277 -6.98 -5.06 -8.43
CA LYS A 277 -8.16 -5.61 -9.15
C LYS A 277 -7.80 -6.93 -9.85
N SER A 278 -7.89 -8.07 -9.17
CA SER A 278 -8.02 -9.35 -9.89
C SER A 278 -8.48 -10.50 -9.00
N THR A 279 -9.17 -11.43 -9.63
CA THR A 279 -9.72 -12.71 -9.16
C THR A 279 -8.73 -13.75 -8.62
N TRP A 280 -7.46 -13.40 -8.41
CA TRP A 280 -6.46 -14.32 -7.87
C TRP A 280 -6.51 -14.31 -6.34
N SER A 281 -7.00 -15.41 -5.78
CA SER A 281 -7.01 -15.68 -4.34
C SER A 281 -5.57 -15.70 -3.80
N PHE A 282 -5.31 -14.92 -2.76
CA PHE A 282 -4.18 -15.18 -1.87
C PHE A 282 -4.38 -16.57 -1.27
N ARG A 283 -3.67 -17.58 -1.77
CA ARG A 283 -3.54 -18.86 -1.07
C ARG A 283 -2.46 -18.66 -0.01
N VAL A 284 -2.88 -18.40 1.23
CA VAL A 284 -2.03 -18.67 2.39
C VAL A 284 -1.79 -20.17 2.37
N ILE A 285 -0.56 -20.59 2.08
CA ILE A 285 -0.16 -21.99 2.16
C ILE A 285 0.26 -22.23 3.61
N PRO A 286 -0.55 -22.89 4.46
CA PRO A 286 -0.06 -23.35 5.74
C PRO A 286 1.02 -24.40 5.47
N GLU A 287 2.21 -24.16 5.98
CA GLU A 287 3.28 -25.15 6.02
C GLU A 287 2.76 -26.36 6.82
N GLN A 288 2.54 -27.49 6.15
CA GLN A 288 2.37 -28.75 6.86
C GLN A 288 3.73 -29.17 7.40
N PRO A 289 3.84 -29.59 8.67
CA PRO A 289 5.08 -30.15 9.18
C PRO A 289 5.33 -31.48 8.46
N THR A 290 6.30 -31.49 7.56
CA THR A 290 6.78 -32.71 6.92
C THR A 290 7.42 -33.60 7.98
N HIS A 291 6.82 -34.78 8.16
CA HIS A 291 7.35 -36.03 8.70
C HIS A 291 8.62 -35.94 9.58
N ARG A 292 8.46 -36.32 10.86
CA ARG A 292 9.54 -36.82 11.71
C ARG A 292 10.30 -37.94 10.97
N PRO A 293 11.64 -37.91 10.91
CA PRO A 293 12.38 -39.12 10.66
C PRO A 293 12.25 -40.03 11.89
N THR A 294 11.70 -41.23 11.67
CA THR A 294 11.78 -42.36 12.60
C THR A 294 13.25 -42.71 12.79
N PHE A 295 13.84 -42.30 13.91
CA PHE A 295 15.13 -42.85 14.34
C PHE A 295 14.92 -44.33 14.70
N GLY A 296 15.55 -45.20 13.92
CA GLY A 296 15.60 -46.64 14.15
C GLY A 296 16.22 -46.99 15.49
N GLN A 297 15.75 -48.12 16.04
CA GLN A 297 16.26 -48.74 17.26
C GLN A 297 17.79 -48.91 17.24
N PRO A 298 18.46 -48.80 18.40
CA PRO A 298 19.89 -49.08 18.50
C PRO A 298 20.18 -50.58 18.27
N PRO A 299 21.27 -50.93 17.58
CA PRO A 299 21.64 -52.33 17.37
C PRO A 299 22.02 -53.01 18.69
N ALA A 300 21.54 -54.25 18.84
CA ALA A 300 21.81 -55.12 19.98
C ALA A 300 23.32 -55.45 20.09
N LYS A 301 23.78 -55.51 21.34
CA LYS A 301 25.15 -55.88 21.75
C LYS A 301 25.56 -57.24 21.16
N ALA A 302 26.66 -57.26 20.42
CA ALA A 302 27.41 -58.49 20.16
C ALA A 302 28.44 -58.71 21.28
N SER A 303 28.24 -59.80 22.02
CA SER A 303 29.16 -60.35 23.03
C SER A 303 30.47 -60.81 22.37
N LYS A 304 31.63 -60.33 22.88
CA LYS A 304 32.94 -60.93 22.60
C LYS A 304 33.10 -62.23 23.41
N PRO A 305 33.67 -63.30 22.83
CA PRO A 305 34.12 -64.45 23.61
C PRO A 305 35.45 -64.15 24.31
N LEU A 306 35.62 -64.75 25.49
CA LEU A 306 36.84 -64.75 26.29
C LEU A 306 38.02 -65.34 25.51
N GLY A 307 39.17 -64.65 25.60
CA GLY A 307 40.51 -65.09 25.24
C GLY A 307 41.52 -64.15 25.88
#